data_AF-A0AAD7MK48-F1
#
_entry.id   AF-A0AAD7MK48-F1
#
_cell.length_a   1.000
_cell.length_b   1.000
_cell.length_c   1.000
_cell.angle_alpha   90.00
_cell.angle_beta   90.00
_cell.angle_gamma   90.00
#
_symmetry.space_group_name_H-M   'P 1'
#
loop_
_entity.id
_entity.type
_entity.pdbx_description
1 polymer ?
#
loop_
_entity_poly.entity_id
_entity_poly.type
_entity_poly.pdbx_seq_one_letter_code
_entity_poly.pdbx_strand_id
1 'polypeptide(L)'
;MRAFTSLPLDDDLVDRVLTFSPNFCTLYAIILVCKSIHSVFSARPASITRAVAYNICGPALPDAVRAVRASCSGVDVPLLTDADLQEILAALSAEEKHKLESNAYTVQRFEDIFGLWYKDRMSRTSTLLPREAHRFHRALHRIILYSEKFSPSYYWMDRVPADEEELLESVQITRKEFISAYSTEELLEMQAAVAFLTQVLVGVFGDACGTQIQWALSAGPASILEAFVTRSSAPIQRHFDVDLDQGDDDFMEYDEYFTNAFSLSPWGVILDDTPGENEICVHCRRLGGIAIWNENGTFLR
;
A
#
# COMPACT_ATOMS: atom_id res chain seq x y z
N MET A 1 31.33 -27.27 -35.04
CA MET A 1 30.33 -26.34 -35.60
C MET A 1 29.86 -25.44 -34.48
N ARG A 2 30.22 -24.16 -34.48
CA ARG A 2 29.63 -23.17 -33.55
C ARG A 2 28.28 -22.78 -34.13
N ALA A 3 27.19 -23.16 -33.46
CA ALA A 3 25.87 -22.72 -33.85
C ALA A 3 25.81 -21.19 -33.69
N PHE A 4 25.59 -20.47 -34.78
CA PHE A 4 25.37 -19.03 -34.82
C PHE A 4 23.98 -18.68 -34.25
N THR A 5 23.73 -19.02 -32.98
CA THR A 5 22.59 -18.48 -32.21
C THR A 5 23.01 -17.36 -31.27
N SER A 6 24.27 -16.93 -31.35
CA SER A 6 24.80 -15.84 -30.53
C SER A 6 24.27 -14.51 -31.05
N LEU A 7 23.30 -13.92 -30.36
CA LEU A 7 23.31 -12.47 -30.23
C LEU A 7 24.76 -12.10 -29.85
N PRO A 8 25.49 -11.25 -30.58
CA PRO A 8 26.84 -10.84 -30.21
C PRO A 8 26.78 -9.83 -29.04
N LEU A 9 25.94 -10.10 -28.05
CA LEU A 9 25.86 -9.35 -26.81
C LEU A 9 26.49 -10.21 -25.72
N ASP A 10 27.27 -9.55 -24.89
CA ASP A 10 27.78 -10.10 -23.65
C ASP A 10 26.60 -10.50 -22.74
N ASP A 11 26.72 -11.63 -22.05
CA ASP A 11 25.71 -12.12 -21.10
C ASP A 11 25.45 -11.08 -19.99
N ASP A 12 26.45 -10.27 -19.66
CA ASP A 12 26.31 -9.17 -18.70
C ASP A 12 25.44 -8.02 -19.22
N LEU A 13 25.43 -7.75 -20.53
CA LEU A 13 24.51 -6.77 -21.13
C LEU A 13 23.08 -7.29 -21.11
N VAL A 14 22.88 -8.57 -21.40
CA VAL A 14 21.56 -9.21 -21.34
C VAL A 14 21.04 -9.19 -19.91
N ASP A 15 21.87 -9.57 -18.93
CA ASP A 15 21.52 -9.50 -17.50
C ASP A 15 21.11 -8.09 -17.09
N ARG A 16 21.91 -7.08 -17.48
CA ARG A 16 21.59 -5.68 -17.21
C ARG A 16 20.23 -5.27 -17.78
N VAL A 17 19.92 -5.65 -19.02
CA VAL A 17 18.62 -5.38 -19.65
C VAL A 17 17.48 -6.05 -18.86
N LEU A 18 17.65 -7.31 -18.47
CA LEU A 18 16.65 -8.04 -17.68
C LEU A 18 16.41 -7.37 -16.31
N THR A 19 17.47 -6.88 -15.64
CA THR A 19 17.35 -6.17 -14.35
C THR A 19 16.61 -4.83 -14.44
N PHE A 20 16.55 -4.22 -15.63
CA PHE A 20 15.80 -2.98 -15.87
C PHE A 20 14.36 -3.22 -16.35
N SER A 21 13.89 -4.48 -16.35
CA SER A 21 12.49 -4.75 -16.67
C SER A 21 11.58 -4.02 -15.67
N PRO A 22 10.56 -3.29 -16.14
CA PRO A 22 9.72 -2.47 -15.27
C PRO A 22 8.80 -3.30 -14.37
N ASN A 23 8.43 -4.51 -14.81
CA ASN A 23 7.56 -5.42 -14.07
C ASN A 23 7.84 -6.89 -14.47
N PHE A 24 7.26 -7.85 -13.74
CA PHE A 24 7.46 -9.28 -13.99
C PHE A 24 6.83 -9.71 -15.31
N CYS A 25 5.68 -9.15 -15.69
CA CYS A 25 5.07 -9.41 -17.00
C CYS A 25 6.04 -9.11 -18.16
N THR A 26 6.72 -7.97 -18.12
CA THR A 26 7.70 -7.55 -19.13
C THR A 26 8.93 -8.46 -19.09
N LEU A 27 9.43 -8.78 -17.90
CA LEU A 27 10.54 -9.72 -17.73
C LEU A 27 10.21 -11.08 -18.37
N TYR A 28 9.03 -11.64 -18.07
CA TYR A 28 8.61 -12.93 -18.60
C TYR A 28 8.42 -12.92 -20.11
N ALA A 29 7.90 -11.83 -20.67
CA ALA A 29 7.83 -11.66 -22.12
C ALA A 29 9.24 -11.68 -22.75
N ILE A 30 10.22 -10.98 -22.14
CA ILE A 30 11.60 -10.90 -22.66
C ILE A 30 12.29 -12.27 -22.61
N ILE A 31 12.19 -13.02 -21.51
CA ILE A 31 12.88 -14.32 -21.40
C ILE A 31 12.33 -15.37 -22.38
N LEU A 32 11.09 -15.22 -22.84
CA LEU A 32 10.46 -16.12 -23.81
C LEU A 32 10.88 -15.82 -25.27
N VAL A 33 11.56 -14.70 -25.54
CA VAL A 33 11.97 -14.32 -26.91
C VAL A 33 12.97 -15.31 -27.49
N CYS A 34 13.99 -15.74 -26.73
CA CYS A 34 14.97 -16.70 -27.22
C CYS A 34 15.69 -17.48 -26.10
N LYS A 35 16.27 -18.63 -26.47
CA LYS A 35 16.99 -19.53 -25.54
C LYS A 35 18.22 -18.89 -24.89
N SER A 36 18.92 -17.98 -25.59
CA SER A 36 20.10 -17.30 -25.05
C SER A 36 19.72 -16.37 -23.90
N ILE A 37 18.67 -15.54 -24.05
CA ILE A 37 18.16 -14.68 -22.97
C ILE A 37 17.64 -15.52 -21.80
N HIS A 38 16.88 -16.58 -22.09
CA HIS A 38 16.43 -17.51 -21.06
C HIS A 38 17.60 -18.14 -20.29
N SER A 39 18.71 -18.47 -20.96
CA SER A 39 19.91 -19.03 -20.31
C SER A 39 20.53 -18.04 -19.32
N VAL A 40 20.63 -16.75 -19.70
CA VAL A 40 21.13 -15.70 -18.81
C VAL A 40 20.22 -15.55 -17.59
N PHE A 41 18.89 -15.50 -17.79
CA PHE A 41 17.94 -15.48 -16.68
C PHE A 41 18.09 -16.71 -15.78
N SER A 42 18.20 -17.90 -16.36
CA SER A 42 18.31 -19.17 -15.63
C SER A 42 19.59 -19.25 -14.78
N ALA A 43 20.65 -18.54 -15.19
CA ALA A 43 21.89 -18.47 -14.42
C ALA A 43 21.78 -17.56 -13.19
N ARG A 44 20.95 -16.51 -13.23
CA ARG A 44 20.83 -15.49 -12.15
C ARG A 44 19.38 -15.10 -11.82
N PRO A 45 18.43 -16.05 -11.64
CA PRO A 45 17.00 -15.73 -11.56
C PRO A 45 16.66 -14.89 -10.33
N ALA A 46 17.31 -15.17 -9.19
CA ALA A 46 17.10 -14.45 -7.92
C ALA A 46 17.51 -12.98 -8.02
N SER A 47 18.69 -12.70 -8.59
CA SER A 47 19.19 -11.32 -8.73
C SER A 47 18.32 -10.49 -9.67
N ILE A 48 17.92 -11.06 -10.81
CA ILE A 48 17.05 -10.40 -11.78
C ILE A 48 15.66 -10.17 -11.20
N THR A 49 15.05 -11.19 -10.59
CA THR A 49 13.73 -11.08 -9.95
C THR A 49 13.74 -10.01 -8.86
N ARG A 50 14.79 -9.95 -8.05
CA ARG A 50 14.97 -8.91 -7.03
C ARG A 50 15.05 -7.51 -7.63
N ALA A 51 15.84 -7.32 -8.68
CA ALA A 51 15.95 -6.03 -9.35
C ALA A 51 14.60 -5.58 -9.92
N VAL A 52 13.84 -6.49 -10.54
CA VAL A 52 12.49 -6.19 -11.04
C VAL A 52 11.53 -5.86 -9.88
N ALA A 53 11.57 -6.61 -8.77
CA ALA A 53 10.78 -6.29 -7.59
C ALA A 53 11.10 -4.88 -7.04
N TYR A 54 12.38 -4.51 -7.03
CA TYR A 54 12.83 -3.17 -6.63
C TYR A 54 12.39 -2.10 -7.63
N ASN A 55 12.38 -2.36 -8.93
CA ASN A 55 11.84 -1.42 -9.92
C ASN A 55 10.35 -1.15 -9.72
N ILE A 56 9.59 -2.15 -9.23
CA ILE A 56 8.16 -2.06 -8.96
C ILE A 56 7.88 -1.27 -7.67
N CYS A 57 8.54 -1.62 -6.56
CA CYS A 57 8.22 -1.08 -5.22
C CYS A 57 9.19 0.00 -4.73
N GLY A 58 10.28 0.24 -5.45
CA GLY A 58 11.36 1.12 -5.03
C GLY A 58 11.99 0.70 -3.70
N PRO A 59 12.47 1.67 -2.89
CA PRO A 59 13.07 1.40 -1.59
C PRO A 59 12.10 0.85 -0.54
N ALA A 60 10.78 0.87 -0.78
CA ALA A 60 9.77 0.29 0.11
C ALA A 60 9.57 -1.23 -0.11
N LEU A 61 10.38 -1.86 -0.98
CA LEU A 61 10.34 -3.30 -1.25
C LEU A 61 10.32 -4.19 0.01
N PRO A 62 11.08 -3.91 1.09
CA PRO A 62 11.02 -4.72 2.30
C PRO A 62 9.61 -4.85 2.89
N ASP A 63 8.92 -3.72 3.08
CA ASP A 63 7.57 -3.68 3.63
C ASP A 63 6.56 -4.29 2.65
N ALA A 64 6.75 -4.08 1.34
CA ALA A 64 5.90 -4.64 0.30
C ALA A 64 5.92 -6.18 0.29
N VAL A 65 7.10 -6.79 0.42
CA VAL A 65 7.24 -8.26 0.46
C VAL A 65 6.67 -8.84 1.74
N ARG A 66 6.83 -8.16 2.88
CA ARG A 66 6.20 -8.58 4.15
C ARG A 66 4.68 -8.62 4.01
N ALA A 67 4.09 -7.58 3.45
CA ALA A 67 2.65 -7.51 3.20
C ALA A 67 2.15 -8.66 2.32
N VAL A 68 2.83 -8.91 1.19
CA VAL A 68 2.47 -9.99 0.26
C VAL A 68 2.56 -11.38 0.92
N ARG A 69 3.58 -11.61 1.74
CA ARG A 69 3.77 -12.92 2.39
C ARG A 69 2.75 -13.21 3.47
N ALA A 70 2.38 -12.18 4.24
CA ALA A 70 1.29 -12.29 5.20
C ALA A 70 0.00 -12.75 4.48
N SER A 71 -0.30 -12.17 3.31
CA SER A 71 -1.45 -12.57 2.48
C SER A 71 -1.36 -14.01 1.97
N CYS A 72 -0.23 -14.41 1.37
CA CYS A 72 -0.14 -15.69 0.66
C CYS A 72 0.09 -16.90 1.58
N SER A 73 0.79 -16.72 2.69
CA SER A 73 1.16 -17.84 3.57
C SER A 73 0.27 -17.98 4.81
N GLY A 74 -0.42 -16.90 5.21
CA GLY A 74 -1.11 -16.83 6.50
C GLY A 74 -0.18 -16.96 7.71
N VAL A 75 1.14 -17.01 7.49
CA VAL A 75 2.16 -17.11 8.54
C VAL A 75 2.64 -15.71 8.90
N ASP A 76 2.76 -15.46 10.19
CA ASP A 76 3.24 -14.20 10.71
C ASP A 76 4.70 -13.97 10.31
N VAL A 77 4.96 -12.92 9.52
CA VAL A 77 6.30 -12.60 9.03
C VAL A 77 6.96 -11.58 9.96
N PRO A 78 8.03 -11.97 10.70
CA PRO A 78 8.73 -11.05 11.57
C PRO A 78 9.32 -9.86 10.79
N LEU A 79 9.74 -8.82 11.53
CA LEU A 79 10.55 -7.75 10.95
C LEU A 79 11.81 -8.36 10.32
N LEU A 80 11.98 -8.17 9.02
CA LEU A 80 13.07 -8.78 8.27
C LEU A 80 14.35 -7.98 8.51
N THR A 81 15.44 -8.69 8.82
CA THR A 81 16.78 -8.10 8.72
C THR A 81 17.19 -8.00 7.25
N ASP A 82 18.22 -7.19 6.94
CA ASP A 82 18.75 -7.08 5.58
C ASP A 82 19.23 -8.43 5.01
N ALA A 83 19.74 -9.31 5.88
CA ALA A 83 20.14 -10.67 5.49
C ALA A 83 18.93 -11.53 5.12
N ASP A 84 17.86 -11.46 5.92
CA ASP A 84 16.60 -12.15 5.63
C ASP A 84 16.02 -11.65 4.31
N LEU A 85 16.06 -10.34 4.06
CA LEU A 85 15.56 -9.75 2.83
C LEU A 85 16.20 -10.36 1.58
N GLN A 86 17.51 -10.61 1.63
CA GLN A 86 18.24 -11.19 0.50
C GLN A 86 17.79 -12.61 0.20
N GLU A 87 17.65 -13.45 1.22
CA GLU A 87 17.19 -14.83 1.08
C GLU A 87 15.73 -14.88 0.60
N ILE A 88 14.90 -14.00 1.16
CA ILE A 88 13.47 -13.90 0.91
C ILE A 88 13.18 -13.49 -0.53
N LEU A 89 13.88 -12.48 -1.03
CA LEU A 89 13.71 -12.01 -2.41
C LEU A 89 14.18 -13.03 -3.45
N ALA A 90 15.02 -13.99 -3.07
CA ALA A 90 15.51 -15.03 -3.97
C ALA A 90 14.43 -16.08 -4.31
N ALA A 91 13.36 -16.17 -3.53
CA ALA A 91 12.39 -17.27 -3.58
C ALA A 91 10.94 -16.83 -3.82
N LEU A 92 10.69 -15.65 -4.39
CA LEU A 92 9.32 -15.19 -4.65
C LEU A 92 8.56 -16.14 -5.59
N SER A 93 7.44 -16.67 -5.11
CA SER A 93 6.49 -17.49 -5.84
C SER A 93 5.78 -16.70 -6.95
N ALA A 94 5.12 -17.38 -7.88
CA ALA A 94 4.34 -16.71 -8.93
C ALA A 94 3.18 -15.89 -8.35
N GLU A 95 2.55 -16.40 -7.30
CA GLU A 95 1.45 -15.73 -6.59
C GLU A 95 1.95 -14.48 -5.86
N GLU A 96 3.07 -14.59 -5.13
CA GLU A 96 3.68 -13.46 -4.43
C GLU A 96 4.04 -12.33 -5.43
N LYS A 97 4.62 -12.69 -6.59
CA LYS A 97 4.95 -11.72 -7.64
C LYS A 97 3.72 -10.97 -8.16
N HIS A 98 2.62 -11.69 -8.39
CA HIS A 98 1.37 -11.10 -8.87
C HIS A 98 0.76 -10.16 -7.82
N LYS A 99 0.69 -10.60 -6.56
CA LYS A 99 0.19 -9.76 -5.45
C LYS A 99 1.08 -8.55 -5.23
N LEU A 100 2.41 -8.68 -5.38
CA LEU A 100 3.35 -7.56 -5.30
C LEU A 100 3.07 -6.49 -6.36
N GLU A 101 2.85 -6.90 -7.62
CA GLU A 101 2.46 -5.98 -8.70
C GLU A 101 1.13 -5.28 -8.41
N SER A 102 0.13 -6.03 -7.92
CA SER A 102 -1.18 -5.48 -7.56
C SER A 102 -1.09 -4.46 -6.42
N ASN A 103 -0.31 -4.76 -5.39
CA ASN A 103 -0.10 -3.86 -4.26
C ASN A 103 0.65 -2.60 -4.69
N ALA A 104 1.71 -2.74 -5.49
CA ALA A 104 2.47 -1.60 -6.00
C ALA A 104 1.61 -0.70 -6.92
N TYR A 105 0.76 -1.29 -7.76
CA TYR A 105 -0.23 -0.53 -8.52
C TYR A 105 -1.13 0.30 -7.59
N THR A 106 -1.67 -0.32 -6.55
CA THR A 106 -2.54 0.36 -5.57
C THR A 106 -1.82 1.54 -4.90
N VAL A 107 -0.60 1.31 -4.42
CA VAL A 107 0.24 2.33 -3.77
C VAL A 107 0.55 3.49 -4.71
N GLN A 108 0.95 3.20 -5.96
CA GLN A 108 1.22 4.24 -6.95
C GLN A 108 -0.02 5.08 -7.26
N ARG A 109 -1.20 4.46 -7.37
CA ARG A 109 -2.45 5.18 -7.62
C ARG A 109 -2.81 6.10 -6.45
N PHE A 110 -2.60 5.66 -5.22
CA PHE A 110 -2.77 6.55 -4.06
C PHE A 110 -1.73 7.65 -3.99
N GLU A 111 -0.49 7.40 -4.40
CA GLU A 111 0.55 8.43 -4.48
C GLU A 111 0.16 9.51 -5.49
N ASP A 112 -0.39 9.13 -6.65
CA ASP A 112 -0.89 10.09 -7.64
C ASP A 112 -2.03 10.95 -7.05
N ILE A 113 -2.97 10.34 -6.33
CA ILE A 113 -4.08 11.06 -5.68
C ILE A 113 -3.55 11.98 -4.58
N PHE A 114 -2.64 11.49 -3.74
CA PHE A 114 -2.02 12.25 -2.66
C PHE A 114 -1.22 13.43 -3.20
N GLY A 115 -0.41 13.21 -4.23
CA GLY A 115 0.33 14.25 -4.92
C GLY A 115 -0.58 15.31 -5.53
N LEU A 116 -1.68 14.89 -6.17
CA LEU A 116 -2.69 15.80 -6.70
C LEU A 116 -3.34 16.65 -5.59
N TRP A 117 -3.58 16.10 -4.41
CA TRP A 117 -4.29 16.81 -3.34
C TRP A 117 -3.39 17.74 -2.52
N TYR A 118 -2.19 17.28 -2.18
CA TYR A 118 -1.32 17.94 -1.19
C TYR A 118 0.00 18.48 -1.75
N LYS A 119 0.38 18.17 -3.01
CA LYS A 119 1.65 18.60 -3.60
C LYS A 119 1.47 19.50 -4.83
N ASP A 120 1.01 18.95 -5.95
CA ASP A 120 0.79 19.68 -7.19
C ASP A 120 -0.57 19.30 -7.79
N ARG A 121 -1.51 20.23 -7.65
CA ARG A 121 -2.90 20.07 -8.11
C ARG A 121 -3.06 20.10 -9.63
N MET A 122 -2.03 20.52 -10.36
CA MET A 122 -2.05 20.60 -11.82
C MET A 122 -1.48 19.33 -12.46
N SER A 123 -0.68 18.56 -11.72
CA SER A 123 -0.09 17.34 -12.22
C SER A 123 -1.04 16.15 -12.04
N ARG A 124 -1.15 15.32 -13.08
CA ARG A 124 -1.94 14.07 -13.04
C ARG A 124 -1.15 12.89 -12.47
N THR A 125 0.15 13.07 -12.31
CA THR A 125 1.08 12.08 -11.77
C THR A 125 1.72 12.66 -10.52
N SER A 126 2.08 11.81 -9.57
CA SER A 126 2.81 12.24 -8.39
C SER A 126 4.03 13.10 -8.74
N THR A 127 4.15 14.23 -8.04
CA THR A 127 5.33 15.11 -8.05
C THR A 127 6.08 15.04 -6.72
N LEU A 128 5.82 14.00 -5.92
CA LEU A 128 6.52 13.78 -4.66
C LEU A 128 8.01 13.58 -4.93
N LEU A 129 8.84 14.13 -4.05
CA LEU A 129 10.27 13.85 -4.07
C LEU A 129 10.50 12.36 -3.77
N PRO A 130 11.61 11.75 -4.25
CA PRO A 130 11.88 10.33 -4.00
C PRO A 130 11.85 9.91 -2.52
N ARG A 131 12.21 10.82 -1.61
CA ARG A 131 12.14 10.59 -0.16
C ARG A 131 10.71 10.62 0.37
N GLU A 132 9.90 11.57 -0.10
CA GLU A 132 8.48 11.68 0.25
C GLU A 132 7.71 10.47 -0.26
N ALA A 133 7.92 10.10 -1.53
CA ALA A 133 7.34 8.91 -2.13
C ALA A 133 7.73 7.64 -1.36
N HIS A 134 9.00 7.51 -0.93
CA HIS A 134 9.42 6.39 -0.11
C HIS A 134 8.68 6.31 1.23
N ARG A 135 8.56 7.41 1.98
CA ARG A 135 7.80 7.45 3.25
C ARG A 135 6.34 7.07 3.03
N PHE A 136 5.71 7.63 1.99
CA PHE A 136 4.32 7.33 1.63
C PHE A 136 4.11 5.86 1.26
N HIS A 137 4.95 5.31 0.38
CA HIS A 137 4.88 3.92 -0.07
C HIS A 137 5.09 2.95 1.09
N ARG A 138 6.10 3.23 1.92
CA ARG A 138 6.41 2.44 3.12
C ARG A 138 5.22 2.42 4.09
N ALA A 139 4.63 3.58 4.38
CA ALA A 139 3.45 3.69 5.23
C ALA A 139 2.26 2.89 4.67
N LEU A 140 1.96 3.02 3.36
CA LEU A 140 0.87 2.26 2.74
C LEU A 140 1.12 0.76 2.74
N HIS A 141 2.34 0.28 2.44
CA HIS A 141 2.64 -1.15 2.51
C HIS A 141 2.47 -1.72 3.92
N ARG A 142 2.75 -0.93 4.97
CA ARG A 142 2.48 -1.32 6.36
C ARG A 142 1.00 -1.35 6.70
N ILE A 143 0.21 -0.44 6.13
CA ILE A 143 -1.26 -0.49 6.24
C ILE A 143 -1.80 -1.72 5.50
N ILE A 144 -1.28 -2.05 4.32
CA ILE A 144 -1.62 -3.31 3.63
C ILE A 144 -1.29 -4.51 4.54
N LEU A 145 -0.07 -4.58 5.08
CA LEU A 145 0.33 -5.64 6.00
C LEU A 145 -0.60 -5.73 7.23
N TYR A 146 -0.98 -4.58 7.82
CA TYR A 146 -1.92 -4.52 8.92
C TYR A 146 -3.30 -5.09 8.52
N SER A 147 -3.84 -4.67 7.37
CA SER A 147 -5.14 -5.13 6.88
C SER A 147 -5.19 -6.64 6.59
N GLU A 148 -4.08 -7.19 6.10
CA GLU A 148 -3.94 -8.61 5.79
C GLU A 148 -3.79 -9.44 7.07
N LYS A 149 -3.04 -8.94 8.06
CA LYS A 149 -2.83 -9.62 9.35
C LYS A 149 -4.06 -9.59 10.25
N PHE A 150 -4.78 -8.47 10.28
CA PHE A 150 -5.90 -8.22 11.19
C PHE A 150 -7.25 -8.20 10.46
N SER A 151 -7.34 -8.87 9.30
CA SER A 151 -8.57 -8.93 8.54
C SER A 151 -9.66 -9.62 9.36
N PRO A 152 -10.84 -8.99 9.55
CA PRO A 152 -11.98 -9.58 10.23
C PRO A 152 -12.28 -11.02 9.82
N SER A 153 -12.17 -11.36 8.51
CA SER A 153 -12.41 -12.70 7.96
C SER A 153 -11.69 -13.83 8.72
N TYR A 154 -10.51 -13.55 9.28
CA TYR A 154 -9.73 -14.53 10.03
C TYR A 154 -10.35 -14.88 11.39
N TYR A 155 -11.04 -13.93 12.02
CA TYR A 155 -11.69 -14.14 13.32
C TYR A 155 -13.04 -14.84 13.20
N TRP A 156 -13.75 -14.64 12.08
CA TRP A 156 -15.08 -15.19 11.88
C TRP A 156 -15.11 -16.70 11.54
N MET A 157 -14.04 -17.27 10.97
CA MET A 157 -14.13 -18.59 10.33
C MET A 157 -13.78 -19.81 11.18
N ASP A 158 -12.94 -19.73 12.22
CA ASP A 158 -12.40 -20.97 12.82
C ASP A 158 -12.32 -21.05 14.35
N ARG A 159 -12.55 -19.96 15.10
CA ARG A 159 -12.43 -19.99 16.56
C ARG A 159 -13.40 -19.00 17.19
N VAL A 160 -14.60 -19.46 17.50
CA VAL A 160 -15.37 -18.86 18.58
C VAL A 160 -14.86 -19.54 19.86
N PRO A 161 -13.84 -19.01 20.57
CA PRO A 161 -13.59 -19.46 21.92
C PRO A 161 -14.89 -19.35 22.72
N ALA A 162 -15.01 -20.18 23.76
CA ALA A 162 -16.19 -20.14 24.62
C ALA A 162 -16.43 -18.77 25.26
N ASP A 163 -15.44 -17.87 25.19
CA ASP A 163 -15.46 -16.50 25.68
C ASP A 163 -15.00 -15.51 24.59
N GLU A 164 -15.93 -14.68 24.10
CA GLU A 164 -15.69 -13.64 23.10
C GLU A 164 -14.75 -12.54 23.62
N GLU A 165 -14.79 -12.27 24.93
CA GLU A 165 -13.97 -11.25 25.59
C GLU A 165 -12.48 -11.64 25.54
N GLU A 166 -12.14 -12.91 25.82
CA GLU A 166 -10.75 -13.41 25.74
C GLU A 166 -10.18 -13.31 24.31
N LEU A 167 -11.01 -13.57 23.28
CA LEU A 167 -10.59 -13.39 21.89
C LEU A 167 -10.27 -11.93 21.60
N LEU A 168 -11.18 -11.03 21.95
CA LEU A 168 -11.03 -9.59 21.73
C LEU A 168 -9.77 -9.05 22.41
N GLU A 169 -9.53 -9.41 23.68
CA GLU A 169 -8.32 -9.03 24.40
C GLU A 169 -7.06 -9.54 23.69
N SER A 170 -7.06 -10.81 23.24
CA SER A 170 -5.90 -11.36 22.52
C SER A 170 -5.61 -10.63 21.21
N VAL A 171 -6.65 -10.20 20.48
CA VAL A 171 -6.53 -9.43 19.24
C VAL A 171 -5.97 -8.05 19.53
N GLN A 172 -6.47 -7.37 20.55
CA GLN A 172 -5.98 -6.06 20.97
C GLN A 172 -4.51 -6.11 21.39
N ILE A 173 -4.11 -7.13 22.16
CA ILE A 173 -2.71 -7.37 22.53
C ILE A 173 -1.85 -7.54 21.27
N THR A 174 -2.27 -8.40 20.33
CA THR A 174 -1.52 -8.66 19.10
C THR A 174 -1.41 -7.42 18.20
N ARG A 175 -2.47 -6.61 18.10
CA ARG A 175 -2.46 -5.33 17.38
C ARG A 175 -1.50 -4.35 18.02
N LYS A 176 -1.54 -4.22 19.35
CA LYS A 176 -0.64 -3.35 20.10
C LYS A 176 0.82 -3.77 19.95
N GLU A 177 1.10 -5.06 20.00
CA GLU A 177 2.44 -5.60 19.75
C GLU A 177 2.92 -5.26 18.35
N PHE A 178 2.07 -5.45 17.32
CA PHE A 178 2.40 -5.08 15.94
C PHE A 178 2.73 -3.60 15.79
N ILE A 179 1.90 -2.71 16.35
CA ILE A 179 2.11 -1.26 16.29
C ILE A 179 3.39 -0.87 17.07
N SER A 180 3.62 -1.48 18.24
CA SER A 180 4.79 -1.19 19.08
C SER A 180 6.13 -1.59 18.45
N ALA A 181 6.10 -2.41 17.40
CA ALA A 181 7.30 -2.83 16.68
C ALA A 181 7.86 -1.74 15.73
N TYR A 182 7.10 -0.67 15.47
CA TYR A 182 7.53 0.44 14.64
C TYR A 182 8.03 1.62 15.48
N SER A 183 8.98 2.38 14.94
CA SER A 183 9.46 3.60 15.58
C SER A 183 8.39 4.72 15.55
N THR A 184 8.56 5.74 16.40
CA THR A 184 7.63 6.88 16.44
C THR A 184 7.48 7.57 15.10
N GLU A 185 8.56 7.76 14.34
CA GLU A 185 8.52 8.40 13.01
C GLU A 185 7.67 7.58 12.03
N GLU A 186 7.87 6.26 12.04
CA GLU A 186 7.13 5.33 11.19
C GLU A 186 5.65 5.24 11.55
N LEU A 187 5.32 5.32 12.83
CA LEU A 187 3.94 5.39 13.30
C LEU A 187 3.25 6.69 12.87
N LEU A 188 3.97 7.81 12.91
CA LEU A 188 3.46 9.09 12.42
C LEU A 188 3.23 9.06 10.89
N GLU A 189 4.11 8.41 10.12
CA GLU A 189 3.92 8.20 8.68
C GLU A 189 2.69 7.33 8.39
N MET A 190 2.53 6.22 9.11
CA MET A 190 1.35 5.34 9.00
C MET A 190 0.08 6.09 9.36
N GLN A 191 0.10 6.87 10.44
CA GLN A 191 -1.02 7.68 10.86
C GLN A 191 -1.41 8.72 9.80
N ALA A 192 -0.44 9.40 9.19
CA ALA A 192 -0.68 10.33 8.10
C ALA A 192 -1.30 9.62 6.89
N ALA A 193 -0.80 8.44 6.52
CA ALA A 193 -1.39 7.66 5.43
C ALA A 193 -2.82 7.19 5.74
N VAL A 194 -3.13 6.77 6.98
CA VAL A 194 -4.50 6.45 7.42
C VAL A 194 -5.40 7.68 7.33
N ALA A 195 -4.94 8.84 7.82
CA ALA A 195 -5.71 10.08 7.73
C ALA A 195 -6.05 10.45 6.27
N PHE A 196 -5.10 10.23 5.35
CA PHE A 196 -5.33 10.40 3.93
C PHE A 196 -6.38 9.41 3.38
N LEU A 197 -6.25 8.11 3.67
CA LEU A 197 -7.22 7.11 3.23
C LEU A 197 -8.63 7.40 3.77
N THR A 198 -8.74 7.88 5.01
CA THR A 198 -10.01 8.35 5.59
C THR A 198 -10.59 9.52 4.80
N GLN A 199 -9.78 10.50 4.38
CA GLN A 199 -10.26 11.60 3.53
C GLN A 199 -10.72 11.12 2.16
N VAL A 200 -10.03 10.13 1.58
CA VAL A 200 -10.49 9.47 0.35
C VAL A 200 -11.86 8.85 0.55
N LEU A 201 -12.09 8.13 1.65
CA LEU A 201 -13.37 7.47 1.96
C LEU A 201 -14.50 8.46 2.24
N VAL A 202 -14.24 9.54 2.98
CA VAL A 202 -15.20 10.65 3.15
C VAL A 202 -15.60 11.21 1.78
N GLY A 203 -14.65 11.33 0.85
CA GLY A 203 -14.95 11.72 -0.53
C GLY A 203 -15.76 10.72 -1.36
N VAL A 204 -15.95 9.49 -0.88
CA VAL A 204 -16.78 8.45 -1.53
C VAL A 204 -18.15 8.35 -0.87
N PHE A 205 -18.20 8.37 0.46
CA PHE A 205 -19.40 8.10 1.24
C PHE A 205 -20.08 9.35 1.81
N GLY A 206 -19.45 10.52 1.70
CA GLY A 206 -19.89 11.73 2.38
C GLY A 206 -19.62 11.64 3.88
N ASP A 207 -20.67 11.75 4.69
CA ASP A 207 -20.62 11.65 6.16
C ASP A 207 -20.41 10.20 6.62
N ALA A 208 -19.29 9.58 6.24
CA ALA A 208 -18.90 8.26 6.70
C ALA A 208 -18.79 8.26 8.23
N CYS A 209 -19.45 7.31 8.89
CA CYS A 209 -19.29 7.13 10.33
C CYS A 209 -17.94 6.46 10.65
N GLY A 210 -17.49 6.57 11.90
CA GLY A 210 -16.22 5.98 12.36
C GLY A 210 -16.11 4.48 12.06
N THR A 211 -17.21 3.74 12.21
CA THR A 211 -17.29 2.30 11.96
C THR A 211 -17.00 1.94 10.50
N GLN A 212 -17.58 2.67 9.55
CA GLN A 212 -17.34 2.45 8.12
C GLN A 212 -15.87 2.67 7.73
N ILE A 213 -15.22 3.68 8.32
CA ILE A 213 -13.81 3.97 8.09
C ILE A 213 -12.94 2.81 8.59
N GLN A 214 -13.21 2.30 9.79
CA GLN A 214 -12.46 1.17 10.33
C GLN A 214 -12.61 -0.08 9.46
N TRP A 215 -13.82 -0.41 9.02
CA TRP A 215 -14.05 -1.55 8.13
C TRP A 215 -13.29 -1.38 6.82
N ALA A 216 -13.32 -0.18 6.23
CA ALA A 216 -12.58 0.13 5.02
C ALA A 216 -11.06 -0.05 5.19
N LEU A 217 -10.50 0.42 6.31
CA LEU A 217 -9.09 0.23 6.64
C LEU A 217 -8.72 -1.24 6.85
N SER A 218 -9.61 -2.02 7.47
CA SER A 218 -9.45 -3.47 7.62
C SER A 218 -9.59 -4.24 6.30
N ALA A 219 -10.40 -3.76 5.34
CA ALA A 219 -10.49 -4.30 3.98
C ALA A 219 -9.25 -3.96 3.14
N GLY A 220 -8.47 -2.98 3.59
CA GLY A 220 -7.18 -2.61 3.06
C GLY A 220 -7.25 -1.61 1.89
N PRO A 221 -6.10 -1.02 1.53
CA PRO A 221 -6.02 0.03 0.51
C PRO A 221 -6.59 -0.35 -0.86
N ALA A 222 -6.46 -1.61 -1.30
CA ALA A 222 -6.97 -2.02 -2.61
C ALA A 222 -8.51 -1.87 -2.71
N SER A 223 -9.22 -2.28 -1.66
CA SER A 223 -10.68 -2.15 -1.56
C SER A 223 -11.10 -0.68 -1.48
N ILE A 224 -10.35 0.15 -0.74
CA ILE A 224 -10.57 1.61 -0.66
C ILE A 224 -10.39 2.26 -2.04
N LEU A 225 -9.34 1.88 -2.79
CA LEU A 225 -9.09 2.40 -4.12
C LEU A 225 -10.21 2.02 -5.10
N GLU A 226 -10.66 0.76 -5.05
CA GLU A 226 -11.77 0.30 -5.88
C GLU A 226 -13.06 1.07 -5.52
N ALA A 227 -13.34 1.28 -4.23
CA ALA A 227 -14.48 2.07 -3.77
C ALA A 227 -14.41 3.52 -4.28
N PHE A 228 -13.23 4.12 -4.25
CA PHE A 228 -12.99 5.47 -4.79
C PHE A 228 -13.22 5.55 -6.30
N VAL A 229 -12.71 4.59 -7.06
CA VAL A 229 -12.85 4.55 -8.52
C VAL A 229 -14.31 4.31 -8.92
N THR A 230 -14.99 3.39 -8.23
CA THR A 230 -16.39 3.01 -8.55
C THR A 230 -17.44 3.91 -7.91
N ARG A 231 -17.03 4.78 -6.98
CA ARG A 231 -17.92 5.59 -6.13
C ARG A 231 -18.98 4.74 -5.43
N SER A 232 -18.55 3.62 -4.85
CA SER A 232 -19.43 2.62 -4.24
C SER A 232 -18.78 1.98 -3.01
N SER A 233 -19.57 1.64 -2.00
CA SER A 233 -19.14 0.85 -0.83
C SER A 233 -19.04 -0.64 -1.11
N ALA A 234 -19.57 -1.10 -2.26
CA ALA A 234 -19.63 -2.52 -2.62
C ALA A 234 -18.28 -3.25 -2.56
N PRO A 235 -17.12 -2.65 -2.94
CA PRO A 235 -15.82 -3.31 -2.78
C PRO A 235 -15.47 -3.66 -1.34
N ILE A 236 -15.83 -2.80 -0.37
CA ILE A 236 -15.58 -3.04 1.04
C ILE A 236 -16.58 -4.07 1.60
N GLN A 237 -17.87 -3.96 1.23
CA GLN A 237 -18.90 -4.93 1.64
C GLN A 237 -18.54 -6.36 1.17
N ARG A 238 -18.09 -6.50 -0.08
CA ARG A 238 -17.64 -7.79 -0.65
C ARG A 238 -16.49 -8.42 0.13
N HIS A 239 -15.65 -7.62 0.78
CA HIS A 239 -14.51 -8.13 1.55
C HIS A 239 -14.97 -8.84 2.83
N PHE A 240 -16.06 -8.38 3.45
CA PHE A 240 -16.55 -8.92 4.72
C PHE A 240 -17.72 -9.89 4.57
N ASP A 241 -18.38 -9.94 3.41
CA ASP A 241 -19.67 -10.62 3.24
C ASP A 241 -20.73 -10.10 4.25
N VAL A 242 -20.63 -8.81 4.60
CA VAL A 242 -21.53 -8.13 5.53
C VAL A 242 -22.20 -6.94 4.83
N ASP A 243 -23.49 -6.77 5.10
CA ASP A 243 -24.26 -5.61 4.67
C ASP A 243 -23.98 -4.41 5.58
N LEU A 244 -23.10 -3.50 5.13
CA LEU A 244 -22.70 -2.28 5.86
C LEU A 244 -23.89 -1.36 6.20
N ASP A 245 -25.04 -1.53 5.56
CA ASP A 245 -26.23 -0.71 5.79
C ASP A 245 -27.04 -1.19 7.01
N GLN A 246 -26.75 -2.39 7.52
CA GLN A 246 -27.37 -2.96 8.73
C GLN A 246 -26.45 -2.69 9.92
N GLY A 247 -26.61 -1.51 10.54
CA GLY A 247 -25.76 -1.01 11.63
C GLY A 247 -25.85 -1.81 12.93
N ASP A 248 -25.20 -2.96 12.98
CA ASP A 248 -24.83 -3.61 14.24
C ASP A 248 -23.59 -2.88 14.80
N ASP A 249 -23.86 -1.81 15.58
CA ASP A 249 -22.85 -0.92 16.17
C ASP A 249 -21.99 -1.58 17.25
N ASP A 250 -22.36 -2.78 17.74
CA ASP A 250 -21.72 -3.39 18.92
C ASP A 250 -20.32 -3.97 18.66
N PHE A 251 -19.90 -4.13 17.39
CA PHE A 251 -18.74 -4.98 17.08
C PHE A 251 -17.37 -4.28 17.03
N MET A 252 -17.28 -2.94 16.99
CA MET A 252 -16.04 -2.24 16.58
C MET A 252 -15.73 -0.93 17.34
N GLU A 253 -16.11 -0.78 18.62
CA GLU A 253 -15.73 0.41 19.43
C GLU A 253 -14.20 0.56 19.67
N TYR A 254 -13.35 -0.33 19.12
CA TYR A 254 -12.07 -0.68 19.75
C TYR A 254 -10.79 -0.34 18.99
N ASP A 255 -10.83 0.45 17.91
CA ASP A 255 -9.62 0.96 17.24
C ASP A 255 -9.47 2.48 17.28
N GLU A 256 -9.83 3.08 18.42
CA GLU A 256 -9.59 4.51 18.71
C GLU A 256 -8.12 4.93 18.58
N TYR A 257 -7.18 3.97 18.61
CA TYR A 257 -5.75 4.24 18.57
C TYR A 257 -5.27 4.95 17.30
N PHE A 258 -5.89 4.68 16.15
CA PHE A 258 -5.54 5.37 14.90
C PHE A 258 -6.33 6.67 14.68
N THR A 259 -7.54 6.77 15.23
CA THR A 259 -8.48 7.85 14.91
C THR A 259 -8.46 9.03 15.90
N ASN A 260 -8.00 8.86 17.15
CA ASN A 260 -8.13 9.90 18.18
C ASN A 260 -6.95 10.88 18.31
N ALA A 261 -5.97 10.87 17.41
CA ALA A 261 -4.77 11.71 17.51
C ALA A 261 -4.73 12.84 16.45
N PHE A 262 -5.65 13.80 16.47
CA PHE A 262 -5.64 14.91 15.50
C PHE A 262 -5.72 16.31 16.12
N SER A 263 -4.60 17.03 16.08
CA SER A 263 -4.57 18.50 16.22
C SER A 263 -3.53 19.20 15.32
N LEU A 264 -2.66 18.45 14.64
CA LEU A 264 -1.65 18.98 13.71
C LEU A 264 -1.91 18.47 12.28
N SER A 265 -1.57 19.27 11.27
CA SER A 265 -1.56 18.87 9.86
C SER A 265 -0.63 17.65 9.71
N PRO A 266 -1.15 16.43 9.50
CA PRO A 266 -0.33 15.21 9.61
C PRO A 266 0.63 15.07 8.42
N TRP A 267 0.47 15.88 7.38
CA TRP A 267 1.17 15.72 6.10
C TRP A 267 2.66 16.06 6.17
N GLY A 268 3.08 16.92 7.11
CA GLY A 268 4.50 17.33 7.25
C GLY A 268 5.45 16.18 7.65
N VAL A 269 4.90 15.03 8.04
CA VAL A 269 5.68 13.81 8.28
C VAL A 269 6.05 13.11 6.97
N ILE A 270 5.16 13.20 5.96
CA ILE A 270 5.36 12.60 4.63
C ILE A 270 5.99 13.60 3.65
N LEU A 271 5.57 14.87 3.71
CA LEU A 271 5.98 15.95 2.83
C LEU A 271 7.06 16.81 3.50
N ASP A 272 8.17 17.05 2.78
CA ASP A 272 9.23 17.97 3.22
C ASP A 272 8.77 19.43 3.08
N ASP A 273 7.92 19.71 2.09
CA ASP A 273 7.25 20.99 1.89
C ASP A 273 5.79 20.77 1.45
N THR A 274 4.89 21.51 2.09
CA THR A 274 3.45 21.56 1.84
C THR A 274 3.09 22.85 1.09
N PRO A 275 3.25 22.86 -0.25
CA PRO A 275 2.88 24.03 -1.04
C PRO A 275 1.39 24.35 -0.81
N GLY A 276 1.10 25.62 -0.60
CA GLY A 276 -0.26 26.10 -0.48
C GLY A 276 -0.89 26.05 0.91
N GLU A 277 -0.14 25.78 2.00
CA GLU A 277 -0.68 26.00 3.37
C GLU A 277 -1.18 27.44 3.57
N ASN A 278 -0.52 28.40 2.91
CA ASN A 278 -0.88 29.82 2.96
C ASN A 278 -1.69 30.28 1.74
N GLU A 279 -2.23 29.36 0.94
CA GLU A 279 -3.06 29.76 -0.20
C GLU A 279 -4.39 30.36 0.26
N ILE A 280 -4.71 31.47 -0.39
CA ILE A 280 -5.94 32.21 -0.17
C ILE A 280 -6.90 31.82 -1.28
N CYS A 281 -8.13 31.43 -0.92
CA CYS A 281 -9.17 31.15 -1.90
C CYS A 281 -9.41 32.40 -2.74
N VAL A 282 -9.25 32.27 -4.07
CA VAL A 282 -9.38 33.39 -5.01
C VAL A 282 -10.77 34.02 -4.95
N HIS A 283 -11.80 33.24 -4.60
CA HIS A 283 -13.19 33.71 -4.51
C HIS A 283 -13.52 34.35 -3.15
N CYS A 284 -13.37 33.62 -2.05
CA CYS A 284 -13.81 34.11 -0.74
C CYS A 284 -12.72 34.87 0.04
N ARG A 285 -11.49 34.92 -0.48
CA ARG A 285 -10.29 35.51 0.15
C ARG A 285 -9.96 35.00 1.55
N ARG A 286 -10.56 33.88 1.97
CA ARG A 286 -10.17 33.22 3.21
C ARG A 286 -8.93 32.37 2.98
N LEU A 287 -8.07 32.32 3.98
CA LEU A 287 -6.99 31.35 4.06
C LEU A 287 -7.66 29.97 4.19
N GLY A 288 -7.80 29.27 3.07
CA GLY A 288 -8.33 27.91 3.07
C GLY A 288 -7.23 26.87 2.98
N GLY A 289 -6.01 27.30 2.60
CA GLY A 289 -4.86 26.43 2.42
C GLY A 289 -5.19 25.26 1.48
N ILE A 290 -5.04 24.04 2.01
CA ILE A 290 -5.33 22.80 1.29
C ILE A 290 -6.84 22.56 1.11
N ALA A 291 -7.69 23.10 1.98
CA ALA A 291 -9.13 22.84 2.03
C ALA A 291 -9.99 23.68 1.05
N ILE A 292 -9.39 24.33 0.04
CA ILE A 292 -10.12 25.18 -0.92
C ILE A 292 -10.82 24.36 -2.02
N TRP A 293 -10.51 23.07 -2.13
CA TRP A 293 -10.96 22.20 -3.22
C TRP A 293 -11.88 21.12 -2.68
N ASN A 294 -12.91 20.76 -3.46
CA ASN A 294 -13.79 19.66 -3.07
C ASN A 294 -13.16 18.29 -3.35
N GLU A 295 -13.83 17.24 -2.90
CA GLU A 295 -13.47 15.83 -2.99
C GLU A 295 -13.19 15.33 -4.43
N ASN A 296 -13.57 16.10 -5.44
CA ASN A 296 -13.32 15.80 -6.85
C ASN A 296 -12.10 16.52 -7.43
N GLY A 297 -11.32 17.22 -6.60
CA GLY A 297 -10.24 18.10 -7.06
C GLY A 297 -10.76 19.29 -7.88
N THR A 298 -12.06 19.59 -7.79
CA THR A 298 -12.65 20.77 -8.44
C THR A 298 -12.66 21.93 -7.46
N PHE A 299 -12.31 23.12 -7.96
CA PHE A 299 -12.31 24.33 -7.16
C PHE A 299 -13.73 24.54 -6.62
N LEU A 300 -13.86 24.75 -5.31
CA LEU A 300 -15.10 25.32 -4.79
C LEU A 300 -15.20 26.74 -5.38
N ARG A 301 -16.01 26.87 -6.45
CA ARG A 301 -16.36 28.16 -7.07
C ARG A 301 -17.18 29.00 -6.10
#